data_AF-A0A3A8F0N1-F1
#
_entry.id   AF-A0A3A8F0N1-F1
#
_cell.length_a   1.000
_cell.length_b   1.000
_cell.length_c   1.000
_cell.angle_alpha   90.00
_cell.angle_beta   90.00
_cell.angle_gamma   90.00
#
_symmetry.space_group_name_H-M   'P 1'
#
loop_
_entity.id
_entity.type
_entity.pdbx_description
1 polymer ?
#
loop_
_entity_poly.entity_id
_entity_poly.type
_entity_poly.pdbx_seq_one_letter_code
_entity_poly.pdbx_strand_id
1 'polypeptide(L)'
;MSNDKSRDAMSDAAIPQRNNSAEVVKSSSPFDYILWIIALALFGCALMTNQYLPAYWAPANGIWVRVGVIIACIVVALGLLYATHQGKGFVRLLKDSRIELRRVTWPTKQETVTTSWQVLLVIIVAAIILWCFDYVIGWFMKFIIG
;
A
#
# COMPACT_ATOMS: atom_id res chain seq x y z
N MET A 1 39.78 8.71 39.19
CA MET A 1 38.32 8.67 39.06
C MET A 1 37.71 9.65 38.03
N SER A 2 38.47 10.49 37.31
CA SER A 2 37.89 11.55 36.45
C SER A 2 37.45 11.08 35.05
N ASN A 3 37.95 9.93 34.58
CA ASN A 3 37.91 9.57 33.16
C ASN A 3 36.75 8.65 32.74
N ASP A 4 35.84 8.32 33.65
CA ASP A 4 34.68 7.46 33.37
C ASP A 4 33.49 8.31 32.89
N LYS A 5 33.25 9.46 33.55
CA LYS A 5 32.15 10.39 33.26
C LYS A 5 32.17 10.99 31.84
N SER A 6 33.35 11.10 31.20
CA SER A 6 33.48 11.60 29.83
C SER A 6 33.09 10.55 28.78
N ARG A 7 33.24 9.26 29.10
CA ARG A 7 32.90 8.14 28.21
C ARG A 7 31.39 7.97 28.10
N ASP A 8 30.69 8.12 29.22
CA ASP A 8 29.23 8.08 29.26
C ASP A 8 28.60 9.27 28.52
N ALA A 9 29.22 10.46 28.60
CA ALA A 9 28.75 11.66 27.90
C ALA A 9 28.90 11.59 26.36
N MET A 10 29.89 10.85 25.84
CA MET A 10 30.01 10.60 24.40
C MET A 10 29.09 9.47 23.92
N SER A 11 28.74 8.52 24.80
CA SER A 11 27.77 7.45 24.49
C SER A 11 26.33 7.96 24.45
N ASP A 12 26.01 9.01 25.21
CA ASP A 12 24.70 9.68 25.24
C ASP A 12 24.55 10.76 24.13
N ALA A 13 25.60 11.01 23.36
CA ALA A 13 25.51 11.88 22.19
C ALA A 13 24.67 11.18 21.11
N ALA A 14 23.42 11.62 20.95
CA ALA A 14 22.54 11.17 19.87
C ALA A 14 23.29 11.21 18.53
N ILE A 15 23.56 10.03 17.98
CA ILE A 15 24.24 9.88 16.69
C ILE A 15 23.43 10.72 15.68
N PRO A 16 24.03 11.72 15.03
CA PRO A 16 23.30 12.54 14.08
C PRO A 16 22.79 11.61 12.95
N GLN A 17 21.47 11.38 12.93
CA GLN A 17 20.75 10.65 11.89
C GLN A 17 20.83 11.45 10.58
N ARG A 18 22.02 11.47 9.96
CA ARG A 18 22.36 12.35 8.84
C ARG A 18 21.63 11.98 7.53
N ASN A 19 20.75 10.97 7.51
CA ASN A 19 20.09 10.51 6.30
C ASN A 19 18.71 9.84 6.50
N ASN A 20 17.91 10.27 7.49
CA ASN A 20 16.64 9.62 7.77
C ASN A 20 15.68 9.75 6.56
N SER A 21 15.59 8.72 5.72
CA SER A 21 14.74 8.68 4.52
C SER A 21 13.27 8.96 4.86
N ALA A 22 12.85 8.72 6.10
CA ALA A 22 11.53 9.04 6.62
C ALA A 22 11.31 10.56 6.82
N GLU A 23 12.33 11.33 7.20
CA GLU A 23 12.24 12.79 7.34
C GLU A 23 12.20 13.50 5.99
N VAL A 24 12.89 12.95 4.98
CA VAL A 24 12.86 13.41 3.58
C VAL A 24 11.46 13.29 2.97
N VAL A 25 10.68 12.28 3.39
CA VAL A 25 9.26 12.15 3.00
C VAL A 25 8.37 13.12 3.79
N LYS A 26 8.72 13.42 5.04
CA LYS A 26 7.96 14.33 5.90
C LYS A 26 8.16 15.80 5.52
N SER A 27 9.31 16.17 4.97
CA SER A 27 9.57 17.51 4.44
C SER A 27 8.86 17.71 3.10
N SER A 28 7.78 18.49 3.13
CA SER A 28 6.99 18.83 1.95
C SER A 28 7.40 20.21 1.45
N SER A 29 7.98 20.31 0.25
CA SER A 29 8.21 21.61 -0.38
C SER A 29 6.87 22.16 -0.92
N PRO A 30 6.63 23.48 -0.87
CA PRO A 30 5.45 24.08 -1.52
C PRO A 30 5.33 23.72 -3.00
N PHE A 31 6.47 23.49 -3.67
CA PHE A 31 6.52 23.07 -5.07
C PHE A 31 6.01 21.64 -5.28
N ASP A 32 6.17 20.74 -4.31
CA ASP A 32 5.66 19.37 -4.39
C ASP A 32 4.13 19.35 -4.34
N TYR A 33 3.51 20.24 -3.57
CA TYR A 33 2.05 20.34 -3.49
C TYR A 33 1.44 20.73 -4.84
N ILE A 34 2.09 21.62 -5.58
CA ILE A 34 1.68 22.01 -6.94
C ILE A 34 1.76 20.80 -7.89
N LEU A 35 2.85 20.04 -7.84
CA LEU A 35 3.01 18.82 -8.64
C LEU A 35 1.96 17.75 -8.32
N TRP A 36 1.57 17.63 -7.05
CA TRP A 36 0.48 16.75 -6.61
C TRP A 36 -0.88 17.17 -7.15
N ILE A 37 -1.20 18.47 -7.12
CA ILE A 37 -2.44 19.00 -7.71
C ILE A 37 -2.46 18.72 -9.21
N ILE A 38 -1.37 18.96 -9.92
CA ILE A 38 -1.27 18.70 -11.37
C ILE A 38 -1.45 17.20 -11.64
N ALA A 39 -0.81 16.33 -10.86
CA ALA A 39 -0.97 14.88 -11.02
C ALA A 39 -2.42 14.42 -10.79
N LEU A 40 -3.09 14.96 -9.77
CA LEU A 40 -4.48 14.63 -9.45
C LEU A 40 -5.46 15.16 -10.50
N ALA A 41 -5.22 16.37 -11.02
CA ALA A 41 -5.99 16.92 -12.13
C ALA A 41 -5.84 16.05 -13.39
N LEU A 42 -4.61 15.63 -13.71
CA LEU A 42 -4.34 14.79 -14.86
C LEU A 42 -4.93 13.38 -14.73
N PHE A 43 -4.96 12.83 -13.52
CA PHE A 43 -5.67 11.59 -13.20
C PHE A 43 -7.19 11.74 -13.40
N GLY A 44 -7.78 12.86 -12.94
CA GLY A 44 -9.17 13.20 -13.20
C GLY A 44 -9.48 13.27 -14.69
N CYS A 45 -8.62 13.92 -15.48
CA CYS A 45 -8.74 13.96 -16.94
C CYS A 45 -8.69 12.56 -17.57
N ALA A 46 -7.85 11.65 -17.06
CA ALA A 46 -7.77 10.27 -17.55
C ALA A 46 -9.08 9.51 -17.31
N LEU A 47 -9.73 9.67 -16.14
CA LEU A 47 -11.02 9.05 -15.86
C LEU A 47 -12.14 9.58 -16.77
N MET A 48 -12.12 10.88 -17.04
CA MET A 48 -13.12 11.57 -17.87
C MET A 48 -12.91 11.34 -19.37
N THR A 49 -11.74 10.82 -19.77
CA THR A 49 -11.39 10.58 -21.18
C THR A 49 -12.40 9.66 -21.87
N ASN A 50 -12.88 8.61 -21.21
CA ASN A 50 -13.81 7.68 -21.87
C ASN A 50 -15.20 8.30 -22.15
N GLN A 51 -15.67 9.18 -21.27
CA GLN A 51 -17.01 9.75 -21.35
C GLN A 51 -17.06 10.98 -22.28
N TYR A 52 -16.05 11.84 -22.23
CA TYR A 52 -16.09 13.15 -22.91
C TYR A 52 -15.28 13.22 -24.19
N LEU A 53 -14.14 12.51 -24.29
CA LEU A 53 -13.24 12.60 -25.44
C LEU A 53 -13.91 12.24 -26.80
N PRO A 54 -14.85 11.27 -26.89
CA PRO A 54 -15.52 10.94 -28.15
C PRO A 54 -16.41 12.05 -28.70
N ALA A 55 -16.90 12.94 -27.82
CA ALA A 55 -17.77 14.04 -28.21
C ALA A 55 -17.00 15.24 -28.79
N TYR A 56 -15.71 15.40 -28.42
CA TYR A 56 -14.89 16.55 -28.85
C TYR A 56 -13.87 16.20 -29.95
N TRP A 57 -13.48 14.93 -30.09
CA TRP A 57 -12.45 14.52 -31.05
C TRP A 57 -12.83 13.24 -31.80
N ALA A 58 -13.11 13.34 -33.11
CA ALA A 58 -13.57 12.23 -33.94
C ALA A 58 -12.63 10.98 -33.95
N PRO A 59 -11.28 11.12 -33.96
CA PRO A 59 -10.36 9.99 -33.81
C PRO A 59 -10.47 9.27 -32.45
N ALA A 60 -10.96 9.93 -31.41
CA ALA A 60 -11.21 9.30 -30.12
C ALA A 60 -12.38 8.30 -30.14
N ASN A 61 -13.11 8.17 -31.25
CA ASN A 61 -14.13 7.13 -31.35
C ASN A 61 -13.52 5.71 -31.38
N GLY A 62 -12.27 5.59 -31.84
CA GLY A 62 -11.51 4.34 -31.77
C GLY A 62 -11.05 4.01 -30.34
N ILE A 63 -11.32 2.78 -29.90
CA ILE A 63 -10.95 2.31 -28.55
C ILE A 63 -9.45 2.44 -28.26
N TRP A 64 -8.60 2.15 -29.26
CA TRP A 64 -7.14 2.21 -29.14
C TRP A 64 -6.61 3.63 -28.87
N VAL A 65 -7.23 4.64 -29.47
CA VAL A 65 -6.84 6.04 -29.27
C VAL A 65 -7.16 6.48 -27.84
N ARG A 66 -8.33 6.09 -27.29
CA ARG A 66 -8.70 6.38 -25.89
C ARG A 66 -7.74 5.73 -24.91
N VAL A 67 -7.42 4.45 -25.12
CA VAL A 67 -6.46 3.72 -24.28
C VAL A 67 -5.09 4.39 -24.34
N GLY A 68 -4.64 4.80 -25.54
CA GLY A 68 -3.39 5.54 -25.70
C GLY A 68 -3.34 6.87 -24.93
N VAL A 69 -4.40 7.67 -25.00
CA VAL A 69 -4.51 8.95 -24.25
C VAL A 69 -4.51 8.71 -22.74
N ILE A 70 -5.28 7.73 -22.27
CA ILE A 70 -5.34 7.38 -20.84
C ILE A 70 -3.96 6.95 -20.34
N ILE A 71 -3.27 6.08 -21.09
CA ILE A 71 -1.91 5.64 -20.74
C ILE A 71 -0.96 6.83 -20.73
N ALA A 72 -1.02 7.71 -21.73
CA ALA A 72 -0.16 8.90 -21.79
C ALA A 72 -0.38 9.80 -20.57
N CYS A 73 -1.62 10.07 -20.18
CA CYS A 73 -1.94 10.81 -18.97
C CYS A 73 -1.35 10.09 -17.73
N ILE A 74 -1.61 8.80 -17.55
CA ILE A 74 -1.09 8.06 -16.39
C ILE A 74 0.45 8.14 -16.31
N VAL A 75 1.14 7.96 -17.44
CA VAL A 75 2.62 8.03 -17.49
C VAL A 75 3.12 9.42 -17.11
N VAL A 76 2.49 10.49 -17.59
CA VAL A 76 2.85 11.87 -17.25
C VAL A 76 2.59 12.16 -15.77
N ALA A 77 1.44 11.73 -15.22
CA ALA A 77 1.14 11.88 -13.79
C ALA A 77 2.18 11.16 -12.92
N LEU A 78 2.52 9.91 -13.26
CA LEU A 78 3.53 9.15 -12.54
C LEU A 78 4.92 9.78 -12.66
N GLY A 79 5.27 10.32 -13.82
CA GLY A 79 6.54 11.05 -14.03
C GLY A 79 6.63 12.31 -13.17
N LEU A 80 5.55 13.09 -13.08
CA LEU A 80 5.47 14.27 -12.21
C LEU A 80 5.58 13.89 -10.74
N LEU A 81 4.89 12.83 -10.31
CA LEU A 81 4.99 12.32 -8.93
C LEU A 81 6.39 11.80 -8.60
N TYR A 82 7.07 11.13 -9.54
CA TYR A 82 8.46 10.70 -9.34
C TYR A 82 9.43 11.89 -9.25
N ALA A 83 9.15 12.99 -9.95
CA ALA A 83 9.97 14.19 -9.90
C ALA A 83 9.89 14.93 -8.55
N THR A 84 8.84 14.71 -7.75
CA THR A 84 8.67 15.31 -6.41
C THR A 84 9.75 14.85 -5.43
N HIS A 85 10.03 15.68 -4.43
CA HIS A 85 10.98 15.35 -3.35
C HIS A 85 10.51 14.11 -2.57
N GLN A 86 9.22 14.05 -2.27
CA GLN A 86 8.57 12.92 -1.62
C GLN A 86 8.67 11.63 -2.47
N GLY A 87 8.50 11.72 -3.79
CA GLY A 87 8.59 10.59 -4.71
C GLY A 87 9.98 9.95 -4.73
N LYS A 88 11.03 10.76 -4.79
CA LYS A 88 12.42 10.27 -4.71
C LYS A 88 12.74 9.67 -3.34
N GLY A 89 12.25 10.29 -2.26
CA GLY A 89 12.36 9.77 -0.89
C GLY A 89 11.69 8.41 -0.73
N PHE A 90 10.48 8.25 -1.27
CA PHE A 90 9.74 7.00 -1.26
C PHE A 90 10.46 5.88 -2.02
N VAL A 91 11.04 6.17 -3.18
CA VAL A 91 11.82 5.17 -3.95
C VAL A 91 13.07 4.72 -3.19
N ARG A 92 13.70 5.64 -2.46
CA ARG A 92 14.82 5.31 -1.57
C ARG A 92 14.36 4.41 -0.41
N LEU A 93 13.24 4.75 0.24
CA LEU A 93 12.63 3.91 1.27
C LEU A 93 12.31 2.50 0.76
N LEU A 94 11.72 2.38 -0.44
CA LEU A 94 11.44 1.07 -1.03
C LEU A 94 12.71 0.23 -1.22
N LYS A 95 13.83 0.85 -1.63
CA LYS A 95 15.12 0.17 -1.74
C LYS A 95 15.63 -0.29 -0.37
N ASP A 96 15.56 0.60 0.62
CA ASP A 96 15.98 0.30 1.99
C ASP A 96 15.10 -0.82 2.60
N SER A 97 13.77 -0.77 2.42
CA SER A 97 12.83 -1.82 2.83
C SER A 97 13.08 -3.15 2.13
N ARG A 98 13.50 -3.16 0.86
CA ARG A 98 13.87 -4.40 0.15
C ARG A 98 15.12 -5.06 0.74
N ILE A 99 16.08 -4.27 1.22
CA ILE A 99 17.27 -4.78 1.89
C ILE A 99 16.88 -5.38 3.25
N GLU A 100 15.99 -4.71 3.98
CA GLU A 100 15.50 -5.21 5.27
C GLU A 100 14.62 -6.46 5.12
N LEU A 101 13.78 -6.52 4.08
CA LEU A 101 12.99 -7.70 3.72
C LEU A 101 13.84 -8.95 3.45
N ARG A 102 15.10 -8.79 3.02
CA ARG A 102 16.03 -9.92 2.86
C ARG A 102 16.56 -10.45 4.18
N ARG A 103 16.52 -9.65 5.24
CA ARG A 103 16.89 -10.05 6.60
C ARG A 103 15.73 -10.73 7.33
N VAL A 104 14.51 -10.61 6.81
CA VAL A 104 13.36 -11.37 7.30
C VAL A 104 13.60 -12.85 6.98
N THR A 105 13.91 -13.61 8.01
CA THR A 105 13.96 -15.06 7.97
C THR A 105 12.53 -15.55 7.83
N TRP A 106 12.08 -15.74 6.59
CA TRP A 106 10.76 -16.28 6.34
C TRP A 106 10.63 -17.67 6.97
N PRO A 107 9.48 -17.96 7.61
CA PRO A 107 9.26 -19.25 8.25
C PRO A 107 9.42 -20.36 7.22
N THR A 108 9.96 -21.49 7.65
CA THR A 108 10.06 -22.67 6.78
C THR A 108 8.65 -23.12 6.37
N LYS A 109 8.55 -23.79 5.21
CA LYS A 109 7.28 -24.34 4.73
C LYS A 109 6.63 -25.26 5.77
N GLN A 110 7.44 -25.95 6.58
CA GLN A 110 6.94 -26.83 7.64
C GLN A 110 6.24 -26.08 8.77
N GLU A 111 6.81 -24.96 9.24
CA GLU A 111 6.18 -24.11 10.26
C GLU A 111 4.89 -23.48 9.72
N THR A 112 4.93 -22.99 8.48
CA THR A 112 3.77 -22.38 7.82
C THR A 112 2.60 -23.37 7.70
N VAL A 113 2.88 -24.61 7.29
CA VAL A 113 1.86 -25.66 7.16
C VAL A 113 1.33 -26.09 8.53
N THR A 114 2.20 -26.18 9.54
CA THR A 114 1.80 -26.54 10.91
C THR A 114 0.76 -25.56 11.44
N THR A 115 1.04 -24.26 11.36
CA THR A 115 0.10 -23.22 11.82
C THR A 115 -1.15 -23.16 10.94
N SER A 116 -1.02 -23.33 9.62
CA SER A 116 -2.17 -23.32 8.70
C SER A 116 -3.14 -24.47 8.97
N TRP A 117 -2.63 -25.67 9.27
CA TRP A 117 -3.47 -26.83 9.61
C TRP A 117 -4.19 -26.65 10.95
N GLN A 118 -3.52 -26.06 11.95
CA GLN A 118 -4.16 -25.71 13.23
C GLN A 118 -5.33 -24.74 13.02
N VAL A 119 -5.12 -23.67 12.25
CA VAL A 119 -6.18 -22.71 11.93
C VAL A 119 -7.31 -23.38 11.14
N LEU A 120 -6.98 -24.23 10.16
CA LEU A 120 -7.98 -24.96 9.38
C LEU A 120 -8.85 -25.86 10.25
N LEU A 121 -8.26 -26.56 11.24
CA LEU A 121 -9.00 -27.37 12.19
C LEU A 121 -10.01 -26.52 12.98
N VAL A 122 -9.58 -25.37 13.50
CA VAL A 122 -10.46 -24.44 14.23
C VAL A 122 -11.61 -23.96 13.34
N ILE A 123 -11.34 -23.63 12.07
CA ILE A 123 -12.37 -23.19 11.10
C ILE A 123 -13.37 -24.32 10.82
N ILE A 124 -12.91 -25.56 10.65
CA ILE A 124 -13.79 -26.71 10.42
C ILE A 124 -14.71 -26.93 11.63
N VAL A 125 -14.16 -26.87 12.85
CA VAL A 125 -14.96 -27.02 14.07
C VAL A 125 -16.00 -25.91 14.18
N ALA A 126 -15.61 -24.65 13.95
CA ALA A 126 -16.54 -23.52 13.95
C ALA A 126 -17.63 -23.67 12.88
N ALA A 127 -17.27 -24.11 11.67
CA ALA A 127 -18.21 -24.33 10.57
C ALA A 127 -19.24 -25.43 10.90
N ILE A 128 -18.81 -26.54 11.52
CA ILE A 128 -19.70 -27.62 11.96
C ILE A 128 -20.66 -27.14 13.05
N ILE A 129 -20.16 -26.36 14.01
CA ILE A 129 -20.99 -25.81 15.10
C ILE A 129 -22.04 -24.87 14.54
N LEU A 130 -21.65 -23.93 13.67
CA LEU A 130 -22.59 -23.01 13.02
C LEU A 130 -23.61 -23.77 12.18
N TRP A 131 -23.17 -24.72 11.35
CA TRP A 131 -24.07 -25.55 10.55
C TRP A 131 -25.08 -26.33 11.40
N CYS A 132 -24.66 -26.86 12.55
CA CYS A 132 -25.56 -27.51 13.50
C CYS A 132 -26.58 -26.50 14.07
N PHE A 133 -26.13 -25.31 14.42
CA PHE A 133 -27.00 -24.25 14.93
C PHE A 133 -28.02 -23.78 13.88
N ASP A 134 -27.60 -23.63 12.62
CA ASP A 134 -28.48 -23.34 11.48
C ASP A 134 -29.54 -24.43 11.32
N TYR A 135 -29.17 -25.70 11.47
CA TYR A 135 -30.11 -26.82 11.42
C TYR A 135 -31.12 -26.80 12.58
N VAL A 136 -30.64 -26.52 13.80
CA VAL A 136 -31.50 -26.43 15.00
C VAL A 136 -32.46 -25.24 14.90
N ILE A 137 -31.98 -24.07 14.50
CA ILE A 137 -32.84 -22.91 14.25
C ILE A 137 -33.86 -23.23 13.16
N GLY A 138 -33.42 -23.81 12.03
CA GLY A 138 -34.32 -24.18 10.94
C GLY A 138 -35.40 -25.17 11.37
N TRP A 139 -35.05 -26.16 12.20
CA TRP A 139 -36.00 -27.09 12.79
C TRP A 139 -36.96 -26.40 13.77
N PHE A 140 -36.46 -25.52 14.64
CA PHE A 140 -37.26 -24.76 15.59
C PHE A 140 -38.24 -23.81 14.87
N MET A 141 -37.77 -23.14 13.81
CA MET A 141 -38.62 -22.31 12.95
C MET A 141 -39.72 -23.13 12.28
N LYS A 142 -39.44 -24.35 11.81
CA LYS A 142 -40.48 -25.25 11.27
C LYS A 142 -41.52 -25.67 12.32
N PHE A 143 -41.12 -25.79 13.58
CA PHE A 143 -42.05 -26.08 14.68
C PHE A 143 -42.92 -24.88 15.04
N ILE A 144 -42.36 -23.66 14.94
CA ILE A 144 -43.06 -22.39 15.21
C ILE A 144 -43.98 -21.96 14.07
N ILE A 145 -43.56 -22.19 12.83
CA ILE A 145 -44.31 -21.92 11.58
C ILE A 145 -45.18 -23.13 11.20
N GLY A 146 -45.17 -24.18 12.03
CA GLY A 146 -46.22 -25.20 12.00
C GLY A 146 -47.60 -24.55 11.96
#